data_AF-A0A1C6JVJ2-F1
#
_entry.id   AF-A0A1C6JVJ2-F1
#
_cell.length_a   1.000
_cell.length_b   1.000
_cell.length_c   1.000
_cell.angle_alpha   90.00
_cell.angle_beta   90.00
_cell.angle_gamma   90.00
#
_symmetry.space_group_name_H-M   'P 1'
#
loop_
_entity.id
_entity.type
_entity.pdbx_description
1 polymer ?
#
loop_
_entity_poly.entity_id
_entity_poly.type
_entity_poly.pdbx_seq_one_letter_code
_entity_poly.pdbx_strand_id
1 'polypeptide(L)' 'MNSAYNIQKYIPNSLAIGDDECSNAVIYANGINGFGVYMVSFGNLDANEMVYIADSLEAFFVKEEGIDIFINVW' A
#
# COMPACT_ATOMS: atom_id res chain seq x y z
N MET A 1 -0.36 -12.26 -5.63
CA MET A 1 0.36 -11.00 -5.37
C MET A 1 1.59 -11.17 -4.45
N ASN A 2 1.45 -11.28 -3.12
CA ASN A 2 2.60 -11.27 -2.18
C ASN A 2 3.80 -12.16 -2.59
N SER A 3 3.58 -13.48 -2.76
CA SER A 3 4.65 -14.40 -3.17
C SER A 3 5.10 -14.22 -4.62
N ALA A 4 4.22 -13.75 -5.51
CA ALA A 4 4.52 -13.62 -6.94
C ALA A 4 5.46 -12.43 -7.21
N TYR A 5 5.24 -11.32 -6.49
CA TYR A 5 6.04 -10.10 -6.59
C TYR A 5 7.13 -9.99 -5.52
N ASN A 6 7.25 -10.98 -4.64
CA ASN A 6 8.20 -11.00 -3.52
C ASN A 6 8.08 -9.76 -2.62
N ILE A 7 6.86 -9.32 -2.31
CA ILE A 7 6.59 -8.07 -1.57
C ILE A 7 7.42 -8.00 -0.28
N GLN A 8 7.37 -9.04 0.55
CA GLN A 8 8.05 -9.08 1.84
C GLN A 8 9.58 -9.12 1.74
N LYS A 9 10.14 -9.46 0.57
CA LYS A 9 11.59 -9.38 0.32
C LYS A 9 12.05 -7.93 0.27
N TYR A 10 11.22 -7.04 -0.29
CA TYR A 10 11.55 -5.63 -0.48
C TYR A 10 11.01 -4.74 0.64
N ILE A 11 9.83 -5.07 1.16
CA ILE A 11 9.16 -4.36 2.25
C ILE A 11 8.89 -5.37 3.38
N PRO A 12 9.84 -5.59 4.31
CA PRO A 12 9.65 -6.57 5.39
C PRO A 12 8.46 -6.23 6.30
N ASN A 13 7.88 -7.25 6.94
CA ASN A 13 6.73 -7.12 7.86
C ASN A 13 5.51 -6.41 7.24
N SER A 14 5.25 -6.67 5.95
CA SER A 14 4.13 -6.10 5.20
C SER A 14 3.20 -7.18 4.66
N LEU A 15 2.02 -6.74 4.21
CA LEU A 15 1.06 -7.57 3.51
C LEU A 15 0.39 -6.76 2.40
N ALA A 16 0.61 -7.14 1.14
CA ALA A 16 -0.19 -6.59 0.04
C ALA A 16 -1.60 -7.19 0.10
N ILE A 17 -2.63 -6.34 0.07
CA ILE A 17 -4.04 -6.68 0.31
C ILE A 17 -4.95 -6.44 -0.90
N GLY A 18 -4.45 -5.75 -1.92
CA GLY A 18 -5.10 -5.55 -3.22
C GLY A 18 -4.14 -4.88 -4.20
N ASP A 19 -4.59 -4.65 -5.43
CA ASP A 19 -3.90 -3.83 -6.41
C ASP A 19 -4.90 -2.96 -7.18
N ASP A 20 -4.39 -2.02 -7.96
CA ASP A 20 -5.17 -1.11 -8.81
C ASP A 20 -5.35 -1.63 -10.25
N GLU A 21 -4.95 -2.88 -10.52
CA GLU A 21 -4.89 -3.50 -11.86
C GLU A 21 -4.04 -2.72 -12.91
N CYS A 22 -3.35 -1.65 -12.51
CA CYS A 22 -2.65 -0.73 -13.42
C CYS A 22 -1.14 -0.64 -13.18
N SER A 23 -0.65 -0.79 -11.95
CA SER A 23 0.75 -1.12 -11.62
C SER A 23 1.08 -1.03 -10.13
N ASN A 24 0.11 -0.76 -9.26
CA ASN A 24 0.36 -0.50 -7.84
C ASN A 24 -0.31 -1.53 -6.94
N ALA A 25 0.39 -1.91 -5.88
CA ALA A 25 -0.15 -2.71 -4.80
C ALA A 25 -0.65 -1.81 -3.66
N VAL A 26 -1.83 -2.10 -3.14
CA VAL A 26 -2.27 -1.63 -1.82
C VAL A 26 -1.66 -2.54 -0.76
N ILE A 27 -0.92 -1.96 0.17
CA ILE A 27 -0.10 -2.68 1.14
C ILE A 27 -0.35 -2.19 2.56
N TYR A 28 -0.46 -3.14 3.49
CA TYR A 28 -0.50 -2.89 4.92
C TYR A 28 0.91 -3.09 5.49
N ALA A 29 1.55 -2.01 5.92
CA ALA A 29 2.98 -1.99 6.19
C ALA A 29 3.37 -0.86 7.17
N ASN A 30 4.64 -0.84 7.56
CA ASN A 30 5.25 0.28 8.28
C ASN A 30 6.02 1.16 7.29
N GLY A 31 5.54 2.38 7.06
CA GLY A 31 6.15 3.38 6.19
C GLY A 31 6.68 4.59 6.96
N ILE A 32 6.98 5.68 6.25
CA ILE A 32 7.48 6.93 6.83
C ILE A 32 6.49 7.52 7.85
N ASN A 33 5.19 7.32 7.62
CA ASN A 33 4.11 7.77 8.51
C ASN A 33 3.74 6.77 9.62
N GLY A 34 4.54 5.71 9.82
CA GLY A 34 4.24 4.65 10.78
C GLY A 34 3.49 3.49 10.16
N PHE A 35 2.77 2.72 10.97
CA PHE A 35 2.04 1.56 10.50
C PHE A 35 0.67 1.97 9.94
N GLY A 36 0.32 1.48 8.75
CA GLY A 36 -0.91 1.86 8.08
C GLY A 36 -1.10 1.22 6.71
N VAL A 37 -2.06 1.76 5.96
CA VAL A 37 -2.37 1.41 4.58
C VAL A 37 -1.63 2.35 3.65
N TYR A 38 -0.95 1.77 2.69
CA TYR A 38 -0.12 2.45 1.70
C TYR A 38 -0.40 1.91 0.30
N MET A 39 0.10 2.63 -0.70
CA MET A 39 0.22 2.14 -2.06
C MET A 39 1.67 2.21 -2.54
N VAL A 40 2.09 1.24 -3.35
CA VAL A 40 3.45 1.18 -3.88
C VAL A 40 3.47 0.58 -5.28
N SER A 41 4.31 1.11 -6.16
CA SER A 41 4.45 0.57 -7.51
C SER A 41 5.14 -0.79 -7.50
N PHE A 42 4.60 -1.76 -8.26
CA PHE A 42 5.31 -3.01 -8.54
C PHE A 42 6.65 -2.79 -9.25
N GLY A 43 6.79 -1.68 -9.98
CA GLY A 43 8.05 -1.30 -10.64
C GLY A 43 9.11 -0.75 -9.69
N ASN A 44 8.73 -0.33 -8.48
CA ASN A 44 9.61 0.24 -7.47
C ASN A 44 9.14 -0.11 -6.05
N LEU A 45 9.25 -1.39 -5.70
CA LEU A 45 8.89 -1.89 -4.36
C LEU A 45 9.95 -1.43 -3.34
N ASP A 46 9.76 -0.26 -2.75
CA ASP A 46 10.60 0.31 -1.70
C ASP A 46 9.70 0.93 -0.61
N ALA A 47 10.05 0.71 0.66
CA ALA A 47 9.31 1.25 1.80
C ALA A 47 9.29 2.78 1.85
N ASN A 48 10.30 3.45 1.28
CA ASN A 48 10.41 4.91 1.22
C ASN A 48 9.58 5.52 0.09
N GLU A 49 9.17 4.70 -0.89
CA GLU A 49 8.41 5.10 -2.07
C GLU A 49 6.90 4.84 -1.90
N MET A 50 6.51 4.32 -0.74
CA MET A 50 5.12 4.05 -0.41
C MET A 50 4.34 5.36 -0.21
N VAL A 51 3.22 5.49 -0.91
CA VAL A 51 2.25 6.57 -0.75
C VAL A 51 1.31 6.21 0.40
N TYR A 52 1.26 7.02 1.44
CA TYR A 52 0.34 6.84 2.57
C TYR A 52 -1.12 7.06 2.13
N ILE A 53 -2.01 6.16 2.55
CA ILE A 53 -3.45 6.26 2.32
C ILE A 53 -4.19 6.54 3.64
N ALA A 54 -4.04 5.65 4.63
CA ALA A 54 -4.82 5.70 5.87
C ALA A 54 -4.14 4.97 7.03
N ASP A 55 -4.52 5.30 8.26
CA ASP A 55 -3.90 4.76 9.48
C ASP A 55 -4.25 3.28 9.73
N SER A 56 -5.38 2.82 9.20
CA SER A 56 -5.87 1.45 9.42
C SER A 56 -6.81 0.97 8.32
N LEU A 57 -7.05 -0.35 8.30
CA LEU A 57 -8.04 -0.93 7.39
C LEU A 57 -9.47 -0.44 7.70
N GLU A 58 -9.79 -0.14 8.95
CA GLU A 58 -11.09 0.44 9.33
C GLU A 58 -11.22 1.86 8.77
N ALA A 59 -10.17 2.68 8.91
CA ALA A 59 -10.13 4.03 8.35
C ALA A 59 -10.33 4.00 6.82
N PHE A 60 -9.62 3.11 6.12
CA PHE A 60 -9.71 2.99 4.67
C PHE A 60 -11.06 2.41 4.19
N PHE A 61 -11.47 1.25 4.69
CA PHE A 61 -12.62 0.52 4.14
C PHE A 61 -13.98 0.90 4.73
N VAL A 62 -14.02 1.46 5.95
CA VAL A 62 -15.28 1.74 6.66
C VAL A 62 -15.53 3.24 6.76
N LYS A 63 -14.48 4.03 6.97
CA LYS A 63 -14.59 5.49 7.13
C LYS A 63 -14.24 6.26 5.86
N GLU A 64 -13.85 5.55 4.80
CA GLU A 64 -13.54 6.11 3.47
C GLU A 64 -12.37 7.12 3.50
N GLU A 65 -11.50 7.04 4.52
CA GLU A 65 -10.33 7.90 4.64
C GLU A 65 -9.28 7.53 3.59
N GLY A 66 -8.74 8.53 2.88
CA GLY A 66 -7.70 8.33 1.85
C GLY A 66 -8.21 7.75 0.52
N ILE A 67 -9.52 7.63 0.32
CA ILE A 67 -10.10 7.18 -0.96
C ILE A 67 -9.75 8.13 -2.11
N ASP A 68 -9.71 9.44 -1.85
CA ASP A 68 -9.31 10.45 -2.84
C ASP A 68 -7.86 10.26 -3.28
N ILE A 69 -6.98 9.84 -2.38
CA ILE A 69 -5.61 9.46 -2.73
C ILE A 69 -5.66 8.21 -3.61
N PHE A 70 -6.30 7.15 -3.14
CA PHE A 70 -6.38 5.86 -3.84
C PHE A 70 -6.88 5.98 -5.30
N ILE A 71 -7.91 6.79 -5.56
CA ILE A 71 -8.49 6.94 -6.90
C ILE A 71 -7.74 7.90 -7.83
N ASN A 72 -6.82 8.72 -7.31
CA ASN A 72 -6.14 9.76 -8.09
C ASN A 72 -4.67 9.45 -8.39
N VAL A 73 -4.12 8.33 -7.90
CA VAL A 73 -2.79 7.90 -8.30
C VAL A 73 -2.89 7.13 -9.62
N TRP A 74 -2.58 7.79 -10.74
CA TRP A 74 -2.44 7.19 -12.07
C TRP A 74 -1.09 7.57 -12.67
#